data_AF-A0A8P0NYR7-F1
#
_entry.id   AF-A0A8P0NYR7-F1
#
_cell.length_a   1.000
_cell.length_b   1.000
_cell.length_c   1.000
_cell.angle_alpha   90.00
_cell.angle_beta   90.00
_cell.angle_gamma   90.00
#
_symmetry.space_group_name_H-M   'P 1'
#
loop_
_entity.id
_entity.type
_entity.pdbx_description
1 polymer ?
#
loop_
_entity_poly.entity_id
_entity_poly.type
_entity_poly.pdbx_seq_one_letter_code
_entity_poly.pdbx_strand_id
1 'polypeptide(L)'
;MSWSSRARICAWADMMAGARAAGTAATAPLGAAAATKRPGAELWDVHVTMDSKDLEAEIHPLRNEDKRLPETPGNPGHADEKLKSSPRQPRLSRCRTVVFFLSLFVCLFVVFVVSFIIPCPERPVSQGMWRIDYSAAVTYDFLATEDINRDRIQDVLFLYKNANGSNNFNLSCTDEGFSSPCTFVAAVSGASGSVLWERPAAQDGALVRCSVPQTQGSRMSSACILVGRPSSFVAVDLFTGETLWSQPPGFDRNTSDLSSLLQLPDVDADGAPDLLLLAQEDKEVSSYLYSGSTGRQIGHRGSLGVGGTAGSLLHVTRAGAHYILFPCPSSLCGCSVKGLHEAATGGASPLRRDLLWERMLNTTPHGPLGRSPGALRHLTHVPGKAGEDLLLVTSEACVLLDGQDLTPRWTFRTAQVFRKPILGHYKPDTPAVVIENGTGTNRQILLLDLGSGAILWNQALPGLPGDPQSASLPTADHRSAFFFWGLHELSELSGTNQTRPQDAQHSLYMFHPTLPGVLLELANISANIVSFQAVLFEPSRHAACVLLMGPAGPDTPGTVSVAKHKVPGRLLVLGRPLRSVPLTQDSPSCLAMPQARRGAVGLSVPR
;
A
#
# COMPACT_ATOMS: atom_id res chain seq x y z
N MET A 1 2.29 30.89 8.91
CA MET A 1 2.41 30.18 7.62
C MET A 1 2.29 28.69 7.87
N SER A 2 1.28 28.05 7.26
CA SER A 2 1.09 26.59 7.31
C SER A 2 2.32 25.87 6.76
N TRP A 3 2.66 24.71 7.34
CA TRP A 3 3.72 23.81 6.84
C TRP A 3 3.56 23.46 5.35
N SER A 4 2.32 23.46 4.84
CA SER A 4 2.01 23.28 3.41
C SER A 4 2.60 24.39 2.54
N SER A 5 2.62 25.63 3.03
CA SER A 5 3.22 26.76 2.31
C SER A 5 4.75 26.64 2.26
N ARG A 6 5.39 26.11 3.31
CA ARG A 6 6.86 25.88 3.34
C ARG A 6 7.27 24.79 2.35
N ALA A 7 6.54 23.69 2.28
CA ALA A 7 6.83 22.59 1.35
C ALA A 7 6.73 23.02 -0.13
N ARG A 8 5.74 23.86 -0.48
CA ARG A 8 5.58 24.39 -1.84
C ARG A 8 6.69 25.38 -2.21
N ILE A 9 7.14 26.21 -1.28
CA ILE A 9 8.25 27.15 -1.50
C ILE A 9 9.57 26.39 -1.71
N CYS A 10 9.85 25.34 -0.94
CA CYS A 10 11.03 24.50 -1.14
C CYS A 10 11.01 23.75 -2.47
N ALA A 11 9.85 23.23 -2.89
CA ALA A 11 9.71 22.57 -4.19
C ALA A 11 9.95 23.53 -5.37
N TRP A 12 9.52 24.78 -5.24
CA TRP A 12 9.76 25.82 -6.25
C TRP A 12 11.24 26.24 -6.31
N ALA A 13 11.91 26.34 -5.17
CA ALA A 13 13.34 26.66 -5.09
C ALA A 13 14.23 25.54 -5.71
N ASP A 14 13.92 24.27 -5.44
CA ASP A 14 14.61 23.11 -6.03
C ASP A 14 14.44 23.08 -7.57
N MET A 15 13.25 23.46 -8.07
CA MET A 15 12.96 23.53 -9.51
C MET A 15 13.74 24.66 -10.21
N MET A 16 13.93 25.80 -9.54
CA MET A 16 14.71 26.93 -10.06
C MET A 16 16.23 26.68 -10.01
N ALA A 17 16.71 25.93 -9.01
CA ALA A 17 18.12 25.51 -8.93
C ALA A 17 18.48 24.50 -10.04
N GLY A 18 17.58 23.55 -10.34
CA GLY A 18 17.75 22.60 -11.46
C GLY A 18 17.80 23.28 -12.83
N ALA A 19 17.06 24.38 -13.02
CA ALA A 19 17.08 25.16 -14.26
C ALA A 19 18.38 25.95 -14.47
N ARG A 20 19.08 26.34 -13.39
CA ARG A 20 20.41 27.01 -13.50
C ARG A 20 21.54 26.07 -13.87
N ALA A 21 21.52 24.81 -13.38
CA ALA A 21 22.55 23.83 -13.70
C ALA A 21 22.55 23.41 -15.18
N ALA A 22 21.41 23.50 -15.87
CA ALA A 22 21.31 23.22 -17.30
C ALA A 22 21.80 24.36 -18.21
N GLY A 23 22.01 25.57 -17.66
CA GLY A 23 22.38 26.77 -18.43
C GLY A 23 23.87 27.15 -18.43
N THR A 24 24.72 26.45 -17.67
CA THR A 24 26.13 26.83 -17.45
C THR A 24 27.16 25.78 -17.92
N ALA A 25 26.79 24.87 -18.82
CA ALA A 25 27.71 23.93 -19.45
C ALA A 25 27.85 24.21 -20.96
N ALA A 26 28.34 25.39 -21.32
CA ALA A 26 28.76 25.69 -22.69
C ALA A 26 29.76 26.84 -22.73
N THR A 27 31.04 26.58 -22.45
CA THR A 27 32.20 27.31 -23.02
C THR A 27 33.53 26.69 -22.56
N ALA A 28 34.27 26.06 -23.48
CA ALA A 28 35.75 25.99 -23.51
C ALA A 28 36.23 25.38 -24.85
N PRO A 29 37.47 25.69 -25.32
CA PRO A 29 37.73 25.93 -26.75
C PRO A 29 38.54 24.85 -27.51
N LEU A 30 38.69 25.14 -28.82
CA LEU A 30 39.32 24.42 -29.93
C LEU A 30 40.68 23.73 -29.67
N GLY A 31 40.83 22.55 -30.29
CA GLY A 31 42.11 21.91 -30.66
C GLY A 31 41.88 20.89 -31.79
N ALA A 32 42.70 20.93 -32.83
CA ALA A 32 42.48 20.40 -34.18
C ALA A 32 42.64 18.87 -34.36
N ALA A 33 41.93 18.28 -35.33
CA ALA A 33 42.51 17.77 -36.59
C ALA A 33 41.67 16.66 -37.28
N ALA A 34 41.71 16.72 -38.61
CA ALA A 34 41.54 15.67 -39.62
C ALA A 34 40.12 15.21 -40.01
N ALA A 35 39.92 15.27 -41.32
CA ALA A 35 38.68 15.17 -42.06
C ALA A 35 38.58 13.88 -42.86
N THR A 36 37.35 13.39 -43.09
CA THR A 36 37.03 12.60 -44.29
C THR A 36 35.57 12.85 -44.76
N LYS A 37 35.45 13.17 -46.05
CA LYS A 37 34.26 13.46 -46.91
C LYS A 37 33.17 12.36 -46.87
N ARG A 38 31.86 12.68 -46.77
CA ARG A 38 30.80 12.98 -47.81
C ARG A 38 30.46 11.81 -48.77
N PRO A 39 29.27 11.75 -49.45
CA PRO A 39 28.06 12.63 -49.51
C PRO A 39 26.71 11.85 -49.34
N GLY A 40 25.47 12.36 -49.43
CA GLY A 40 24.84 13.66 -49.74
C GLY A 40 23.29 13.53 -49.88
N ALA A 41 22.62 14.71 -49.95
CA ALA A 41 21.25 15.04 -50.44
C ALA A 41 20.02 14.56 -49.63
N GLU A 42 18.90 15.28 -49.45
CA GLU A 42 18.36 16.59 -49.89
C GLU A 42 17.12 16.87 -48.98
N LEU A 43 17.08 17.92 -48.18
CA LEU A 43 16.30 19.17 -48.33
C LEU A 43 14.94 19.06 -49.05
N TRP A 44 13.85 19.15 -48.26
CA TRP A 44 12.57 19.72 -48.68
C TRP A 44 12.06 20.66 -47.57
N ASP A 45 12.15 21.96 -47.84
CA ASP A 45 11.43 23.01 -47.12
C ASP A 45 9.99 23.05 -47.62
N VAL A 46 9.02 22.99 -46.70
CA VAL A 46 7.64 23.43 -46.96
C VAL A 46 7.23 24.37 -45.83
N HIS A 47 7.21 25.65 -46.15
CA HIS A 47 6.48 26.67 -45.40
C HIS A 47 4.97 26.46 -45.61
N VAL A 48 4.21 26.31 -44.53
CA VAL A 48 2.80 26.71 -44.48
C VAL A 48 2.54 27.44 -43.16
N THR A 49 2.13 28.69 -43.34
CA THR A 49 1.63 29.68 -42.39
C THR A 49 0.44 29.18 -41.57
N MET A 50 0.38 29.55 -40.29
CA MET A 50 -0.89 29.60 -39.57
C MET A 50 -1.04 30.97 -38.89
N ASP A 51 -1.90 31.77 -39.51
CA ASP A 51 -2.43 33.04 -39.05
C ASP A 51 -3.50 32.74 -38.00
N SER A 52 -3.43 33.40 -36.84
CA SER A 52 -4.46 33.34 -35.80
C SER A 52 -4.44 34.64 -35.01
N LYS A 53 -5.22 35.58 -35.53
CA LYS A 53 -5.66 36.82 -34.93
C LYS A 53 -6.37 36.63 -33.57
N ASP A 54 -6.15 37.65 -32.73
CA ASP A 54 -7.07 38.28 -31.77
C ASP A 54 -7.63 37.45 -30.60
N LEU A 55 -7.08 37.68 -29.40
CA LEU A 55 -7.88 37.87 -28.19
C LEU A 55 -7.12 38.71 -27.15
N GLU A 56 -7.13 40.02 -27.36
CA GLU A 56 -6.70 41.01 -26.38
C GLU A 56 -7.89 41.31 -25.47
N ALA A 57 -7.79 40.94 -24.19
CA ALA A 57 -8.83 41.20 -23.19
C ALA A 57 -8.68 42.64 -22.66
N GLU A 58 -9.51 43.54 -23.17
CA GLU A 58 -9.78 44.86 -22.59
C GLU A 58 -10.38 44.72 -21.18
N ILE A 59 -9.74 45.35 -20.19
CA ILE A 59 -10.28 45.51 -18.84
C ILE A 59 -10.88 46.92 -18.75
N HIS A 60 -12.21 47.02 -18.83
CA HIS A 60 -12.95 48.24 -18.48
C HIS A 60 -13.19 48.31 -16.95
N PRO A 61 -12.95 49.45 -16.29
CA PRO A 61 -13.39 49.65 -14.91
C PRO A 61 -14.86 50.07 -14.85
N LEU A 62 -15.57 49.46 -13.89
CA LEU A 62 -16.99 49.58 -13.60
C LEU A 62 -17.47 51.04 -13.42
N ARG A 63 -18.36 51.45 -14.32
CA ARG A 63 -19.20 52.64 -14.21
C ARG A 63 -20.33 52.35 -13.23
N ASN A 64 -20.37 53.07 -12.12
CA ASN A 64 -21.44 52.99 -11.13
C ASN A 64 -22.52 54.03 -11.50
N GLU A 65 -23.70 53.58 -11.89
CA GLU A 65 -24.89 54.40 -12.12
C GLU A 65 -26.00 53.86 -11.23
N ASP A 66 -26.18 54.48 -10.05
CA ASP A 66 -27.43 54.36 -9.32
C ASP A 66 -28.17 55.70 -9.38
N LYS A 67 -29.36 55.63 -9.97
CA LYS A 67 -30.28 56.73 -10.21
C LYS A 67 -31.51 56.48 -9.35
N ARG A 68 -31.78 57.35 -8.35
CA ARG A 68 -33.15 57.61 -7.85
C ARG A 68 -33.32 59.08 -7.43
N LEU A 69 -34.25 59.70 -8.17
CA LEU A 69 -35.11 60.89 -8.08
C LEU A 69 -35.17 61.83 -6.83
N PRO A 70 -35.80 63.02 -6.98
CA PRO A 70 -35.35 64.31 -6.44
C PRO A 70 -36.25 64.90 -5.34
N GLU A 71 -35.73 65.89 -4.61
CA GLU A 71 -36.54 66.94 -3.96
C GLU A 71 -35.85 68.32 -4.06
N THR A 72 -36.47 69.19 -4.87
CA THR A 72 -36.82 70.63 -4.73
C THR A 72 -35.92 71.67 -3.99
N PRO A 73 -36.08 72.99 -4.24
CA PRO A 73 -34.97 73.90 -4.52
C PRO A 73 -34.79 75.03 -3.49
N GLY A 74 -33.59 75.61 -3.41
CA GLY A 74 -33.31 76.81 -2.62
C GLY A 74 -32.24 77.66 -3.29
N ASN A 75 -32.61 78.89 -3.63
CA ASN A 75 -31.94 79.84 -4.52
C ASN A 75 -30.78 80.61 -3.80
N PRO A 76 -30.14 81.66 -4.39
CA PRO A 76 -28.69 81.74 -4.56
C PRO A 76 -28.08 82.90 -3.74
N GLY A 77 -26.76 83.03 -3.75
CA GLY A 77 -26.12 84.22 -3.19
C GLY A 77 -24.70 84.39 -3.68
N HIS A 78 -24.54 85.33 -4.63
CA HIS A 78 -23.44 86.29 -4.85
C HIS A 78 -21.99 85.89 -4.56
N ALA A 79 -20.96 86.45 -5.19
CA ALA A 79 -20.72 87.18 -6.43
C ALA A 79 -19.19 87.40 -6.42
N ASP A 80 -18.60 87.36 -7.60
CA ASP A 80 -17.46 88.16 -8.02
C ASP A 80 -16.09 88.08 -7.29
N GLU A 81 -15.14 87.62 -8.10
CA GLU A 81 -13.97 88.38 -8.58
C GLU A 81 -12.56 87.88 -8.23
N LYS A 82 -11.80 87.73 -9.33
CA LYS A 82 -10.37 87.99 -9.52
C LYS A 82 -9.30 87.00 -9.01
N LEU A 83 -8.94 86.10 -9.93
CA LEU A 83 -7.67 86.13 -10.68
C LEU A 83 -6.36 86.43 -9.91
N LYS A 84 -5.56 85.39 -9.59
CA LYS A 84 -4.23 85.18 -10.23
C LYS A 84 -3.45 83.97 -9.67
N SER A 85 -2.84 83.26 -10.61
CA SER A 85 -1.53 82.58 -10.58
C SER A 85 -1.29 81.34 -9.70
N SER A 86 -1.30 80.17 -10.36
CA SER A 86 -0.18 79.21 -10.51
C SER A 86 -0.61 77.76 -10.23
N PRO A 87 -0.40 76.81 -11.18
CA PRO A 87 -0.76 75.42 -10.97
C PRO A 87 0.24 74.74 -10.01
N ARG A 88 -0.23 74.37 -8.82
CA ARG A 88 0.45 73.36 -7.98
C ARG A 88 0.41 72.02 -8.72
N GLN A 89 1.53 71.64 -9.32
CA GLN A 89 1.75 70.29 -9.84
C GLN A 89 1.58 69.24 -8.72
N PRO A 90 1.08 68.03 -9.04
CA PRO A 90 0.64 67.05 -8.06
C PRO A 90 1.84 66.27 -7.49
N ARG A 91 2.37 66.71 -6.34
CA ARG A 91 3.39 65.98 -5.56
C ARG A 91 2.88 64.70 -4.86
N LEU A 92 1.66 64.25 -5.16
CA LEU A 92 1.03 63.06 -4.53
C LEU A 92 1.17 61.75 -5.34
N SER A 93 1.81 61.77 -6.50
CA SER A 93 2.05 60.57 -7.32
C SER A 93 3.29 59.78 -6.86
N ARG A 94 4.41 60.47 -6.63
CA ARG A 94 5.72 59.83 -6.40
C ARG A 94 5.84 59.13 -5.04
N CYS A 95 5.16 59.65 -4.00
CA CYS A 95 5.18 59.04 -2.66
C CYS A 95 4.43 57.70 -2.62
N ARG A 96 3.31 57.57 -3.32
CA ARG A 96 2.55 56.32 -3.43
C ARG A 96 3.34 55.24 -4.17
N THR A 97 4.05 55.63 -5.23
CA THR A 97 4.94 54.73 -5.97
C THR A 97 6.09 54.21 -5.10
N VAL A 98 6.72 55.08 -4.30
CA VAL A 98 7.80 54.68 -3.38
C VAL A 98 7.30 53.72 -2.31
N VAL A 99 6.12 53.99 -1.71
CA VAL A 99 5.52 53.09 -0.71
C VAL A 99 5.17 51.73 -1.33
N PHE A 100 4.68 51.70 -2.56
CA PHE A 100 4.39 50.46 -3.28
C PHE A 100 5.68 49.63 -3.51
N PHE A 101 6.74 50.24 -4.03
CA PHE A 101 8.00 49.54 -4.25
C PHE A 101 8.68 49.12 -2.94
N LEU A 102 8.56 49.91 -1.88
CA LEU A 102 9.06 49.53 -0.55
C LEU A 102 8.29 48.31 -0.02
N SER A 103 6.98 48.29 -0.15
CA SER A 103 6.15 47.12 0.23
C SER A 103 6.52 45.88 -0.57
N LEU A 104 6.78 46.03 -1.88
CA LEU A 104 7.19 44.93 -2.76
C LEU A 104 8.58 44.42 -2.38
N PHE A 105 9.52 45.33 -2.11
CA PHE A 105 10.86 45.01 -1.65
C PHE A 105 10.84 44.28 -0.31
N VAL A 106 10.06 44.74 0.66
CA VAL A 106 9.90 44.08 1.97
C VAL A 106 9.28 42.69 1.79
N CYS A 107 8.28 42.53 0.93
CA CYS A 107 7.70 41.22 0.63
C CYS A 107 8.73 40.27 0.01
N LEU A 108 9.48 40.73 -1.00
CA LEU A 108 10.53 39.93 -1.64
C LEU A 108 11.67 39.61 -0.68
N PHE A 109 12.06 40.55 0.16
CA PHE A 109 13.09 40.37 1.18
C PHE A 109 12.65 39.34 2.22
N VAL A 110 11.39 39.38 2.69
CA VAL A 110 10.86 38.36 3.59
C VAL A 110 10.84 36.98 2.93
N VAL A 111 10.42 36.87 1.67
CA VAL A 111 10.47 35.60 0.93
C VAL A 111 11.91 35.11 0.82
N PHE A 112 12.85 35.98 0.44
CA PHE A 112 14.27 35.67 0.33
C PHE A 112 14.84 35.20 1.67
N VAL A 113 14.60 35.95 2.75
CA VAL A 113 15.01 35.58 4.12
C VAL A 113 14.42 34.23 4.52
N VAL A 114 13.14 33.96 4.26
CA VAL A 114 12.53 32.67 4.56
C VAL A 114 13.14 31.54 3.72
N SER A 115 13.55 31.80 2.48
CA SER A 115 14.22 30.83 1.60
C SER A 115 15.67 30.54 1.98
N PHE A 116 16.40 31.50 2.55
CA PHE A 116 17.84 31.37 2.85
C PHE A 116 18.15 31.17 4.34
N ILE A 117 17.33 31.69 5.26
CA ILE A 117 17.54 31.59 6.73
C ILE A 117 16.88 30.33 7.31
N ILE A 118 15.88 29.75 6.64
CA ILE A 118 15.41 28.40 6.96
C ILE A 118 16.21 27.44 6.08
N PRO A 119 17.36 26.90 6.54
CA PRO A 119 18.00 25.83 5.81
C PRO A 119 16.94 24.74 5.62
N CYS A 120 16.73 24.33 4.36
CA CYS A 120 16.12 23.04 4.11
C CYS A 120 16.93 22.06 4.96
N PRO A 121 16.32 21.32 5.91
CA PRO A 121 17.06 20.30 6.63
C PRO A 121 17.75 19.43 5.60
N GLU A 122 19.05 19.14 5.80
CA GLU A 122 19.79 18.21 4.94
C GLU A 122 18.94 16.96 4.80
N ARG A 123 18.39 16.76 3.60
CA ARG A 123 17.47 15.66 3.36
C ARG A 123 18.33 14.40 3.26
N PRO A 124 18.05 13.34 4.02
CA PRO A 124 18.76 12.09 3.84
C PRO A 124 18.57 11.63 2.40
N VAL A 125 19.68 11.43 1.69
CA VAL A 125 19.64 10.96 0.31
C VAL A 125 19.21 9.50 0.34
N SER A 126 17.92 9.25 0.12
CA SER A 126 17.37 7.90 0.04
C SER A 126 18.00 7.18 -1.16
N GLN A 127 18.84 6.19 -0.88
CA GLN A 127 19.45 5.33 -1.88
C GLN A 127 18.33 4.60 -2.65
N GLY A 128 18.46 4.59 -3.97
CA GLY A 128 17.49 3.92 -4.84
C GLY A 128 17.63 2.39 -4.83
N MET A 129 18.77 1.87 -4.39
CA MET A 129 19.03 0.44 -4.30
C MET A 129 19.94 0.19 -3.11
N TRP A 130 19.60 -0.78 -2.28
CA TRP A 130 20.49 -1.31 -1.25
C TRP A 130 20.20 -2.79 -1.01
N ARG A 131 21.19 -3.52 -0.49
CA ARG A 131 21.10 -4.93 -0.14
C ARG A 131 21.90 -5.20 1.13
N ILE A 132 21.34 -5.99 2.03
CA ILE A 132 21.96 -6.45 3.27
C ILE A 132 21.91 -7.98 3.24
N ASP A 133 23.03 -8.62 3.60
CA ASP A 133 23.16 -10.07 3.61
C ASP A 133 23.53 -10.55 5.03
N TYR A 134 22.84 -11.59 5.49
CA TYR A 134 23.08 -12.31 6.74
C TYR A 134 23.53 -13.72 6.40
N SER A 135 24.74 -14.08 6.79
CA SER A 135 25.31 -15.40 6.55
C SER A 135 24.89 -16.40 7.63
N ALA A 136 24.80 -17.67 7.25
CA ALA A 136 24.42 -18.79 8.13
C ALA A 136 23.09 -18.56 8.89
N ALA A 137 22.17 -17.82 8.27
CA ALA A 137 20.89 -17.44 8.84
C ALA A 137 19.74 -18.26 8.24
N VAL A 138 18.65 -18.36 9.00
CA VAL A 138 17.35 -18.89 8.54
C VAL A 138 16.39 -17.71 8.37
N THR A 139 15.53 -17.77 7.36
CA THR A 139 14.57 -16.71 7.06
C THR A 139 13.17 -17.11 7.52
N TYR A 140 12.38 -16.14 7.99
CA TYR A 140 10.96 -16.33 8.29
C TYR A 140 10.11 -15.45 7.36
N ASP A 141 8.90 -15.87 7.03
CA ASP A 141 7.97 -15.07 6.23
C ASP A 141 7.32 -13.95 7.07
N PHE A 142 8.14 -12.94 7.39
CA PHE A 142 7.68 -11.71 8.00
C PHE A 142 8.45 -10.52 7.43
N LEU A 143 7.69 -9.59 6.85
CA LEU A 143 8.18 -8.32 6.35
C LEU A 143 7.16 -7.24 6.72
N ALA A 144 7.61 -6.12 7.25
CA ALA A 144 6.77 -4.97 7.54
C ALA A 144 7.53 -3.67 7.24
N THR A 145 6.81 -2.57 7.07
CA THR A 145 7.41 -1.25 6.88
C THR A 145 6.74 -0.21 7.76
N GLU A 146 7.54 0.66 8.38
CA GLU A 146 7.10 1.78 9.21
C GLU A 146 8.23 2.82 9.32
N ASP A 147 7.93 4.09 9.57
CA ASP A 147 8.94 5.14 9.81
C ASP A 147 9.50 5.02 11.25
N ILE A 148 10.57 4.23 11.42
CA ILE A 148 11.12 3.84 12.73
C ILE A 148 12.00 4.97 13.29
N ASN A 149 12.88 5.55 12.48
CA ASN A 149 13.76 6.63 12.93
C ASN A 149 13.11 8.03 12.87
N ARG A 150 11.85 8.13 12.42
CA ARG A 150 11.06 9.37 12.28
C ARG A 150 11.66 10.36 11.28
N ASP A 151 12.36 9.87 10.26
CA ASP A 151 12.91 10.68 9.17
C ASP A 151 11.91 10.88 8.01
N ARG A 152 10.70 10.31 8.12
CA ARG A 152 9.60 10.31 7.13
C ARG A 152 9.82 9.40 5.94
N ILE A 153 10.86 8.58 5.99
CA ILE A 153 11.11 7.49 5.06
C ILE A 153 10.67 6.22 5.78
N GLN A 154 9.86 5.41 5.11
CA GLN A 154 9.50 4.11 5.67
C GLN A 154 10.74 3.24 5.81
N ASP A 155 10.95 2.63 6.97
CA ASP A 155 11.99 1.66 7.27
C ASP A 155 11.45 0.23 7.14
N VAL A 156 12.34 -0.76 7.14
CA VAL A 156 11.97 -2.17 6.92
C VAL A 156 12.22 -2.98 8.19
N LEU A 157 11.22 -3.77 8.60
CA LEU A 157 11.29 -4.71 9.72
C LEU A 157 11.13 -6.14 9.21
N PHE A 158 11.99 -7.04 9.66
CA PHE A 158 11.94 -8.46 9.27
C PHE A 158 12.47 -9.38 10.39
N LEU A 159 12.26 -10.68 10.21
CA LEU A 159 12.73 -11.72 11.13
C LEU A 159 13.78 -12.61 10.46
N TYR A 160 14.77 -13.03 11.23
CA TYR A 160 15.70 -14.07 10.82
C TYR A 160 16.22 -14.84 12.04
N LYS A 161 16.71 -16.06 11.84
CA LYS A 161 17.36 -16.87 12.88
C LYS A 161 18.85 -16.88 12.65
N ASN A 162 19.66 -16.68 13.70
CA ASN A 162 21.10 -16.81 13.59
C ASN A 162 21.72 -17.19 14.93
N ALA A 163 22.97 -17.65 14.90
CA ALA A 163 23.75 -17.94 16.10
C ALA A 163 24.20 -16.65 16.82
N ASN A 164 24.58 -15.64 16.03
CA ASN A 164 24.99 -14.31 16.48
C ASN A 164 24.19 -13.25 15.71
N GLY A 165 23.91 -12.12 16.37
CA GLY A 165 23.41 -10.92 15.69
C GLY A 165 24.46 -10.32 14.76
N SER A 166 24.10 -9.24 14.08
CA SER A 166 25.03 -8.43 13.31
C SER A 166 26.15 -7.88 14.20
N ASN A 167 27.35 -7.69 13.61
CA ASN A 167 28.52 -7.17 14.31
C ASN A 167 28.33 -5.78 14.97
N ASN A 168 27.22 -5.09 14.67
CA ASN A 168 26.98 -3.72 15.11
C ASN A 168 26.38 -3.62 16.52
N PHE A 169 25.61 -4.62 16.97
CA PHE A 169 24.88 -4.54 18.25
C PHE A 169 25.43 -5.42 19.36
N ASN A 170 26.39 -6.32 19.10
CA ASN A 170 27.00 -7.23 20.10
C ASN A 170 25.98 -7.96 21.01
N LEU A 171 24.75 -8.17 20.52
CA LEU A 171 23.71 -8.90 21.25
C LEU A 171 23.76 -10.38 20.88
N SER A 172 23.80 -11.22 21.91
CA SER A 172 23.79 -12.67 21.78
C SER A 172 22.46 -13.24 22.25
N CYS A 173 22.12 -14.44 21.76
CA CYS A 173 20.92 -15.16 22.23
C CYS A 173 20.93 -15.37 23.76
N THR A 174 22.11 -15.57 24.34
CA THR A 174 22.28 -15.83 25.77
C THR A 174 22.00 -14.61 26.65
N ASP A 175 22.16 -13.39 26.12
CA ASP A 175 21.88 -12.15 26.88
C ASP A 175 20.40 -12.02 27.22
N GLU A 176 19.53 -12.57 26.38
CA GLU A 176 18.07 -12.63 26.57
C GLU A 176 17.60 -14.01 27.07
N GLY A 177 18.55 -14.89 27.45
CA GLY A 177 18.24 -16.21 28.02
C GLY A 177 17.84 -17.30 27.02
N PHE A 178 18.06 -17.10 25.71
CA PHE A 178 17.79 -18.09 24.67
C PHE A 178 19.02 -18.97 24.37
N SER A 179 18.78 -20.18 23.88
CA SER A 179 19.84 -21.02 23.32
C SER A 179 20.16 -20.60 21.88
N SER A 180 21.45 -20.55 21.54
CA SER A 180 21.90 -20.23 20.18
C SER A 180 21.77 -21.45 19.26
N PRO A 181 21.22 -21.33 18.03
CA PRO A 181 20.72 -20.11 17.40
C PRO A 181 19.29 -19.74 17.82
N CYS A 182 19.00 -18.43 17.81
CA CYS A 182 17.70 -17.86 18.18
C CYS A 182 17.20 -16.90 17.10
N THR A 183 15.94 -16.49 17.20
CA THR A 183 15.29 -15.55 16.28
C THR A 183 15.55 -14.11 16.70
N PHE A 184 16.02 -13.33 15.74
CA PHE A 184 16.24 -11.90 15.83
C PHE A 184 15.13 -11.15 15.10
N VAL A 185 14.73 -10.02 15.67
CA VAL A 185 13.95 -8.98 15.00
C VAL A 185 14.92 -7.88 14.62
N ALA A 186 14.93 -7.47 13.35
CA ALA A 186 15.81 -6.40 12.88
C ALA A 186 15.02 -5.32 12.14
N ALA A 187 15.36 -4.07 12.46
CA ALA A 187 14.90 -2.88 11.76
C ALA A 187 16.06 -2.29 10.95
N VAL A 188 15.83 -2.00 9.67
CA VAL A 188 16.82 -1.41 8.77
C VAL A 188 16.27 -0.19 8.08
N SER A 189 17.13 0.83 7.95
CA SER A 189 16.72 2.11 7.37
C SER A 189 16.30 1.94 5.92
N GLY A 190 15.13 2.46 5.57
CA GLY A 190 14.67 2.47 4.19
C GLY A 190 15.51 3.34 3.26
N ALA A 191 16.20 4.34 3.82
CA ALA A 191 17.05 5.25 3.08
C ALA A 191 18.37 4.61 2.64
N SER A 192 19.02 3.82 3.50
CA SER A 192 20.40 3.36 3.31
C SER A 192 20.60 1.86 3.45
N GLY A 193 19.63 1.13 4.01
CA GLY A 193 19.82 -0.25 4.45
C GLY A 193 20.70 -0.37 5.71
N SER A 194 20.99 0.72 6.43
CA SER A 194 21.72 0.62 7.69
C SER A 194 20.83 0.01 8.78
N VAL A 195 21.33 -0.95 9.55
CA VAL A 195 20.61 -1.51 10.70
C VAL A 195 20.37 -0.42 11.74
N LEU A 196 19.11 -0.17 12.08
CA LEU A 196 18.67 0.80 13.08
C LEU A 196 18.74 0.21 14.48
N TRP A 197 18.22 -1.01 14.63
CA TRP A 197 18.30 -1.82 15.83
C TRP A 197 18.05 -3.27 15.48
N GLU A 198 18.50 -4.16 16.36
CA GLU A 198 18.35 -5.60 16.22
C GLU A 198 18.29 -6.22 17.61
N ARG A 199 17.41 -7.20 17.82
CA ARG A 199 17.29 -7.85 19.14
C ARG A 199 16.90 -9.32 19.07
N PRO A 200 17.50 -10.19 19.91
CA PRO A 200 16.99 -11.54 20.13
C PRO A 200 15.59 -11.47 20.75
N ALA A 201 14.63 -12.20 20.18
CA ALA A 201 13.23 -12.07 20.61
C ALA A 201 12.51 -13.42 20.81
N ALA A 202 13.03 -14.53 20.28
CA ALA A 202 12.47 -15.85 20.53
C ALA A 202 13.50 -16.97 20.31
N GLN A 203 13.26 -18.15 20.90
CA GLN A 203 14.04 -19.34 20.60
C GLN A 203 13.87 -19.79 19.14
N ASP A 204 12.65 -19.66 18.63
CA ASP A 204 12.30 -19.91 17.23
C ASP A 204 11.06 -19.08 16.87
N GLY A 205 11.08 -18.36 15.76
CA GLY A 205 10.01 -17.45 15.36
C GLY A 205 8.79 -18.22 14.86
N ALA A 206 7.58 -17.80 15.24
CA ALA A 206 6.35 -18.34 14.67
C ALA A 206 5.40 -17.26 14.13
N LEU A 207 4.98 -16.31 14.96
CA LEU A 207 4.01 -15.29 14.56
C LEU A 207 4.47 -13.90 15.01
N VAL A 208 4.29 -12.89 14.17
CA VAL A 208 4.56 -11.49 14.53
C VAL A 208 3.38 -10.61 14.18
N ARG A 209 3.05 -9.70 15.08
CA ARG A 209 2.12 -8.60 14.83
C ARG A 209 2.71 -7.29 15.34
N CYS A 210 2.89 -6.34 14.43
CA CYS A 210 3.25 -4.97 14.76
C CYS A 210 2.02 -4.08 14.74
N SER A 211 1.91 -3.22 15.75
CA SER A 211 0.85 -2.23 15.89
C SER A 211 1.45 -0.84 15.89
N VAL A 212 0.88 0.02 15.06
CA VAL A 212 1.29 1.42 14.90
C VAL A 212 0.11 2.28 15.33
N PRO A 213 0.29 3.25 16.23
CA PRO A 213 -0.79 4.07 16.73
C PRO A 213 -1.39 4.89 15.59
N GLN A 214 -2.65 4.62 15.26
CA GLN A 214 -3.40 5.48 14.36
C GLN A 214 -3.77 6.79 15.08
N THR A 215 -3.25 7.90 14.55
CA THR A 215 -3.64 9.29 14.85
C THR A 215 -3.33 9.83 16.25
N GLN A 216 -2.72 11.02 16.26
CA GLN A 216 -2.33 11.81 17.43
C GLN A 216 -3.50 11.99 18.40
N GLY A 217 -3.47 11.32 19.55
CA GLY A 217 -4.43 11.60 20.62
C GLY A 217 -4.41 10.63 21.79
N SER A 218 -4.03 9.37 21.58
CA SER A 218 -3.88 8.40 22.67
C SER A 218 -2.41 8.01 22.83
N ARG A 219 -1.96 7.86 24.08
CA ARG A 219 -0.61 7.43 24.48
C ARG A 219 -0.47 5.92 24.22
N MET A 220 -0.65 5.51 22.97
CA MET A 220 -0.52 4.14 22.52
C MET A 220 0.95 3.88 22.18
N SER A 221 1.55 2.92 22.87
CA SER A 221 2.92 2.47 22.61
C SER A 221 2.94 1.67 21.29
N SER A 222 3.80 2.05 20.35
CA SER A 222 4.04 1.26 19.13
C SER A 222 4.81 0.00 19.50
N ALA A 223 4.15 -1.15 19.50
CA ALA A 223 4.76 -2.42 19.87
C ALA A 223 4.64 -3.46 18.76
N CYS A 224 5.70 -4.24 18.60
CA CYS A 224 5.73 -5.48 17.85
C CYS A 224 5.71 -6.66 18.81
N ILE A 225 4.66 -7.46 18.73
CA ILE A 225 4.52 -8.69 19.53
C ILE A 225 4.96 -9.87 18.67
N LEU A 226 5.95 -10.60 19.18
CA LEU A 226 6.44 -11.86 18.64
C LEU A 226 5.97 -13.02 19.52
N VAL A 227 5.45 -14.05 18.87
CA VAL A 227 5.16 -15.36 19.48
C VAL A 227 6.19 -16.34 18.94
N GLY A 228 7.00 -16.87 19.84
CA GLY A 228 8.03 -17.85 19.55
C GLY A 228 7.61 -19.28 19.87
N ARG A 229 8.38 -20.27 19.41
CA ARG A 229 8.27 -21.69 19.76
C ARG A 229 9.41 -22.11 20.70
N PRO A 230 9.15 -22.81 21.83
CA PRO A 230 7.82 -23.14 22.36
C PRO A 230 7.17 -21.92 23.02
N SER A 231 6.00 -21.56 22.49
CA SER A 231 5.02 -20.54 22.89
C SER A 231 5.47 -19.45 23.90
N SER A 232 6.56 -18.76 23.59
CA SER A 232 7.05 -17.59 24.33
C SER A 232 6.47 -16.32 23.74
N PHE A 233 6.09 -15.34 24.56
CA PHE A 233 5.68 -14.02 24.06
C PHE A 233 6.70 -12.96 24.41
N VAL A 234 7.02 -12.12 23.44
CA VAL A 234 7.86 -10.95 23.65
C VAL A 234 7.23 -9.77 22.92
N ALA A 235 7.09 -8.64 23.61
CA ALA A 235 6.77 -7.37 22.98
C ALA A 235 8.02 -6.50 22.92
N VAL A 236 8.29 -5.98 21.74
CA VAL A 236 9.42 -5.10 21.45
C VAL A 236 8.88 -3.74 21.02
N ASP A 237 9.46 -2.67 21.56
CA ASP A 237 9.19 -1.31 21.13
C ASP A 237 9.66 -1.12 19.68
N LEU A 238 8.74 -0.70 18.80
CA LEU A 238 9.01 -0.61 17.37
C LEU A 238 10.12 0.40 17.02
N PHE A 239 10.30 1.45 17.83
CA PHE A 239 11.21 2.55 17.52
C PHE A 239 12.63 2.32 18.06
N THR A 240 12.74 1.69 19.23
CA THR A 240 14.00 1.51 19.94
C THR A 240 14.54 0.08 19.87
N GLY A 241 13.67 -0.90 19.59
CA GLY A 241 14.01 -2.31 19.72
C GLY A 241 14.06 -2.78 21.18
N GLU A 242 13.63 -1.96 22.15
CA GLU A 242 13.65 -2.34 23.56
C GLU A 242 12.56 -3.36 23.91
N THR A 243 12.88 -4.37 24.72
CA THR A 243 11.88 -5.32 25.21
C THR A 243 10.96 -4.62 26.20
N LEU A 244 9.68 -4.50 25.86
CA LEU A 244 8.65 -3.89 26.72
C LEU A 244 8.23 -4.87 27.82
N TRP A 245 7.99 -6.12 27.43
CA TRP A 245 7.68 -7.21 28.34
C TRP A 245 7.99 -8.54 27.66
N SER A 246 8.27 -9.56 28.46
CA SER A 246 8.46 -10.94 28.01
C SER A 246 7.72 -11.88 28.95
N GLN A 247 7.11 -12.90 28.38
CA GLN A 247 6.46 -13.97 29.12
C GLN A 247 7.15 -15.30 28.80
N PRO A 248 7.54 -16.07 29.83
CA PRO A 248 8.13 -17.38 29.61
C PRO A 248 7.13 -18.31 28.90
N PRO A 249 7.60 -19.44 28.34
CA PRO A 249 6.71 -20.45 27.78
C PRO A 249 5.69 -20.90 28.84
N GLY A 250 4.44 -20.47 28.68
CA GLY A 250 3.37 -20.69 29.64
C GLY A 250 2.34 -21.72 29.19
N PHE A 251 2.48 -22.25 27.98
CA PHE A 251 1.50 -23.17 27.39
C PHE A 251 1.78 -24.60 27.78
N ASP A 252 0.69 -25.37 27.88
CA ASP A 252 0.78 -26.81 27.94
C ASP A 252 1.51 -27.33 26.70
N ARG A 253 2.43 -28.27 26.92
CA ARG A 253 3.43 -28.77 25.95
C ARG A 253 2.81 -29.49 24.74
N ASN A 254 1.47 -29.54 24.66
CA ASN A 254 0.67 -30.27 23.69
C ASN A 254 0.12 -29.39 22.56
N THR A 255 0.30 -28.07 22.58
CA THR A 255 -0.11 -27.22 21.45
C THR A 255 0.87 -27.41 20.30
N SER A 256 0.50 -28.26 19.36
CA SER A 256 1.38 -28.71 18.27
C SER A 256 1.58 -27.65 17.19
N ASP A 257 0.60 -26.77 16.94
CA ASP A 257 0.75 -25.70 15.94
C ASP A 257 0.02 -24.39 16.33
N LEU A 258 0.77 -23.29 16.35
CA LEU A 258 0.23 -21.93 16.46
C LEU A 258 -0.41 -21.55 15.14
N SER A 259 -1.66 -21.09 15.18
CA SER A 259 -2.47 -20.99 13.96
C SER A 259 -2.85 -19.56 13.56
N SER A 260 -3.03 -18.66 14.53
CA SER A 260 -3.32 -17.25 14.24
C SER A 260 -3.10 -16.34 15.45
N LEU A 261 -2.69 -15.11 15.20
CA LEU A 261 -2.57 -14.04 16.19
C LEU A 261 -3.38 -12.82 15.70
N LEU A 262 -4.40 -12.44 16.45
CA LEU A 262 -5.25 -11.29 16.16
C LEU A 262 -5.10 -10.21 17.23
N GLN A 263 -5.10 -8.95 16.80
CA GLN A 263 -5.22 -7.81 17.70
C GLN A 263 -6.70 -7.54 17.97
N LEU A 264 -7.06 -7.44 19.24
CA LEU A 264 -8.39 -7.15 19.75
C LEU A 264 -8.48 -5.71 20.26
N PRO A 265 -9.70 -5.16 20.42
CA PRO A 265 -9.89 -3.97 21.26
C PRO A 265 -9.44 -4.28 22.70
N ASP A 266 -9.28 -3.22 23.49
CA ASP A 266 -9.08 -3.30 24.94
C ASP A 266 -10.25 -4.07 25.59
N VAL A 267 -9.99 -5.29 26.06
CA VAL A 267 -10.99 -6.17 26.67
C VAL A 267 -10.88 -6.18 28.20
N ASP A 268 -9.70 -5.92 28.77
CA ASP A 268 -9.48 -5.84 30.23
C ASP A 268 -9.57 -4.41 30.82
N ALA A 269 -9.83 -3.42 29.97
CA ALA A 269 -9.95 -2.00 30.30
C ALA A 269 -8.65 -1.35 30.82
N ASP A 270 -7.49 -1.85 30.40
CA ASP A 270 -6.17 -1.31 30.76
C ASP A 270 -5.72 -0.12 29.87
N GLY A 271 -6.47 0.19 28.82
CA GLY A 271 -6.22 1.26 27.86
C GLY A 271 -5.35 0.87 26.66
N ALA A 272 -4.89 -0.39 26.56
CA ALA A 272 -4.15 -0.94 25.44
C ALA A 272 -4.99 -1.97 24.66
N PRO A 273 -4.77 -2.13 23.35
CA PRO A 273 -5.41 -3.19 22.58
C PRO A 273 -4.87 -4.56 22.97
N ASP A 274 -5.75 -5.52 23.19
CA ASP A 274 -5.41 -6.87 23.62
C ASP A 274 -5.15 -7.82 22.44
N LEU A 275 -4.84 -9.07 22.76
CA LEU A 275 -4.43 -10.08 21.79
C LEU A 275 -5.26 -11.35 21.96
N LEU A 276 -5.58 -11.96 20.81
CA LEU A 276 -6.14 -13.29 20.74
C LEU A 276 -5.18 -14.20 20.01
N LEU A 277 -4.72 -15.24 20.72
CA LEU A 277 -3.99 -16.34 20.12
C LEU A 277 -4.94 -17.51 19.89
N LEU A 278 -4.93 -18.01 18.66
CA LEU A 278 -5.59 -19.24 18.28
C LEU A 278 -4.54 -20.34 18.08
N ALA A 279 -4.66 -21.42 18.83
CA ALA A 279 -3.78 -22.58 18.73
C ALA A 279 -4.60 -23.82 18.40
N GLN A 280 -4.10 -24.64 17.49
CA GLN A 280 -4.70 -25.94 17.21
C GLN A 280 -4.14 -26.96 18.19
N GLU A 281 -5.03 -27.61 18.94
CA GLU A 281 -4.70 -28.71 19.83
C GLU A 281 -5.54 -29.93 19.43
N ASP A 282 -4.87 -30.96 18.93
CA ASP A 282 -5.50 -32.14 18.33
C ASP A 282 -6.53 -31.76 17.22
N LYS A 283 -7.82 -31.90 17.51
CA LYS A 283 -8.95 -31.63 16.60
C LYS A 283 -9.71 -30.35 16.96
N GLU A 284 -9.37 -29.70 18.06
CA GLU A 284 -10.05 -28.50 18.53
C GLU A 284 -9.14 -27.29 18.46
N VAL A 285 -9.75 -26.15 18.15
CA VAL A 285 -9.08 -24.86 18.24
C VAL A 285 -9.31 -24.27 19.61
N SER A 286 -8.20 -23.97 20.28
CA SER A 286 -8.19 -23.28 21.56
C SER A 286 -7.91 -21.80 21.38
N SER A 287 -8.60 -20.99 22.16
CA SER A 287 -8.47 -19.54 22.19
C SER A 287 -7.90 -19.08 23.52
N TYR A 288 -6.91 -18.19 23.44
CA TYR A 288 -6.23 -17.60 24.57
C TYR A 288 -6.21 -16.08 24.41
N LEU A 289 -6.75 -15.38 25.40
CA LEU A 289 -6.75 -13.92 25.45
C LEU A 289 -5.54 -13.45 26.25
N TYR A 290 -4.83 -12.44 25.75
CA TYR A 290 -3.66 -11.84 26.40
C TYR A 290 -3.76 -10.33 26.42
N SER A 291 -3.37 -9.72 27.54
CA SER A 291 -3.25 -8.27 27.67
C SER A 291 -2.12 -7.78 26.78
N GLY A 292 -2.39 -6.78 25.94
CA GLY A 292 -1.38 -6.20 25.05
C GLY A 292 -0.32 -5.39 25.80
N SER A 293 -0.66 -4.86 26.98
CA SER A 293 0.25 -4.03 27.78
C SER A 293 1.21 -4.84 28.66
N THR A 294 0.80 -6.04 29.10
CA THR A 294 1.58 -6.86 30.04
C THR A 294 1.96 -8.25 29.51
N GLY A 295 1.31 -8.71 28.45
CA GLY A 295 1.42 -10.09 27.94
C GLY A 295 0.76 -11.14 28.83
N ARG A 296 0.06 -10.76 29.91
CA ARG A 296 -0.56 -11.73 30.82
C ARG A 296 -1.86 -12.27 30.23
N GLN A 297 -2.12 -13.55 30.47
CA GLN A 297 -3.37 -14.18 30.03
C GLN A 297 -4.57 -13.56 30.77
N ILE A 298 -5.61 -13.21 30.00
CA ILE A 298 -6.89 -12.70 30.49
C ILE A 298 -7.88 -13.87 30.59
N GLY A 299 -8.25 -14.22 31.83
CA GLY A 299 -9.19 -15.31 32.09
C GLY A 299 -8.66 -16.70 31.74
N HIS A 300 -9.59 -17.64 31.56
CA HIS A 300 -9.31 -19.03 31.26
C HIS A 300 -9.29 -19.32 29.75
N ARG A 301 -8.73 -20.48 29.39
CA ARG A 301 -8.73 -21.00 28.02
C ARG A 301 -10.18 -21.19 27.53
N GLY A 302 -10.48 -20.62 26.35
CA GLY A 302 -11.72 -20.89 25.63
C GLY A 302 -11.54 -21.98 24.56
N SER A 303 -12.59 -22.74 24.25
CA SER A 303 -12.62 -23.63 23.08
C SER A 303 -13.55 -23.05 22.02
N LEU A 304 -13.08 -23.04 20.77
CA LEU A 304 -13.88 -22.66 19.59
C LEU A 304 -14.60 -23.85 18.96
N GLY A 305 -14.28 -25.10 19.36
CA GLY A 305 -14.99 -26.32 18.94
C GLY A 305 -14.98 -26.61 17.43
N VAL A 306 -14.15 -25.91 16.65
CA VAL A 306 -14.07 -26.02 15.18
C VAL A 306 -12.68 -26.47 14.77
N GLY A 307 -12.59 -27.29 13.72
CA GLY A 307 -11.32 -27.69 13.10
C GLY A 307 -10.85 -26.68 12.06
N GLY A 308 -9.65 -26.12 12.28
CA GLY A 308 -8.95 -25.23 11.35
C GLY A 308 -9.10 -23.74 11.65
N THR A 309 -8.00 -22.99 11.51
CA THR A 309 -7.87 -21.59 11.96
C THR A 309 -7.10 -20.68 11.02
N ALA A 310 -6.54 -21.23 9.94
CA ALA A 310 -5.83 -20.43 8.95
C ALA A 310 -6.77 -19.39 8.35
N GLY A 311 -6.38 -18.11 8.40
CA GLY A 311 -7.17 -17.02 7.80
C GLY A 311 -8.28 -16.43 8.67
N SER A 312 -8.16 -16.51 10.01
CA SER A 312 -9.07 -15.79 10.91
C SER A 312 -8.97 -14.26 10.75
N LEU A 313 -10.07 -13.55 10.95
CA LEU A 313 -10.19 -12.10 10.75
C LEU A 313 -11.07 -11.46 11.84
N LEU A 314 -10.62 -10.36 12.42
CA LEU A 314 -11.48 -9.53 13.29
C LEU A 314 -12.35 -8.61 12.44
N HIS A 315 -13.66 -8.67 12.61
CA HIS A 315 -14.66 -7.84 11.95
C HIS A 315 -15.39 -6.94 12.95
N VAL A 316 -15.67 -5.70 12.54
CA VAL A 316 -16.40 -4.72 13.33
C VAL A 316 -17.69 -4.36 12.61
N THR A 317 -18.83 -4.58 13.27
CA THR A 317 -20.14 -4.27 12.70
C THR A 317 -20.42 -2.77 12.73
N ARG A 318 -21.45 -2.31 12.02
CA ARG A 318 -21.90 -0.90 12.05
C ARG A 318 -22.35 -0.45 13.45
N ALA A 319 -22.73 -1.38 14.32
CA ALA A 319 -23.04 -1.11 15.72
C ALA A 319 -21.78 -0.91 16.60
N GLY A 320 -20.58 -1.16 16.06
CA GLY A 320 -19.31 -1.15 16.77
C GLY A 320 -19.08 -2.40 17.64
N ALA A 321 -19.75 -3.51 17.32
CA ALA A 321 -19.53 -4.80 17.97
C ALA A 321 -18.43 -5.59 17.24
N HIS A 322 -17.66 -6.37 18.00
CA HIS A 322 -16.45 -7.05 17.51
C HIS A 322 -16.71 -8.56 17.42
N TYR A 323 -16.47 -9.13 16.23
CA TYR A 323 -16.65 -10.54 15.93
C TYR A 323 -15.41 -11.10 15.26
N ILE A 324 -14.98 -12.29 15.63
CA ILE A 324 -13.91 -13.01 14.95
C ILE A 324 -14.57 -13.92 13.92
N LEU A 325 -14.09 -13.86 12.68
CA LEU A 325 -14.52 -14.66 11.56
C LEU A 325 -13.45 -15.69 11.21
N PHE A 326 -13.85 -16.91 10.88
CA PHE A 326 -12.92 -17.97 10.53
C PHE A 326 -13.56 -19.01 9.60
N PRO A 327 -12.75 -19.73 8.80
CA PRO A 327 -13.25 -20.77 7.91
C PRO A 327 -13.80 -21.97 8.68
N CYS A 328 -14.98 -22.42 8.27
CA CYS A 328 -15.53 -23.73 8.61
C CYS A 328 -15.57 -24.61 7.34
N PRO A 329 -15.70 -25.95 7.47
CA PRO A 329 -15.59 -26.88 6.32
C PRO A 329 -16.46 -26.54 5.10
N SER A 330 -17.63 -25.94 5.31
CA SER A 330 -18.59 -25.57 4.25
C SER A 330 -19.36 -24.27 4.55
N SER A 331 -18.83 -23.45 5.46
CA SER A 331 -19.47 -22.21 5.89
C SER A 331 -18.45 -21.20 6.38
N LEU A 332 -18.88 -19.94 6.47
CA LEU A 332 -18.20 -18.93 7.27
C LEU A 332 -18.70 -19.07 8.71
N CYS A 333 -17.79 -19.21 9.67
CA CYS A 333 -18.13 -19.20 11.08
C CYS A 333 -17.71 -17.89 11.72
N GLY A 334 -18.38 -17.53 12.81
CA GLY A 334 -17.96 -16.42 13.65
C GLY A 334 -18.16 -16.69 15.12
N CYS A 335 -17.45 -15.91 15.94
CA CYS A 335 -17.66 -15.84 17.38
C CYS A 335 -17.62 -14.40 17.86
N SER A 336 -18.42 -14.11 18.89
CA SER A 336 -18.46 -12.79 19.53
C SER A 336 -17.24 -12.60 20.41
N VAL A 337 -16.45 -11.54 20.21
CA VAL A 337 -15.30 -11.22 21.11
C VAL A 337 -15.81 -10.98 22.53
N LYS A 338 -16.98 -10.34 22.65
CA LYS A 338 -17.66 -10.14 23.92
C LYS A 338 -17.98 -11.49 24.59
N GLY A 339 -18.64 -12.39 23.85
CA GLY A 339 -19.00 -13.72 24.36
C GLY A 339 -17.77 -14.53 24.78
N LEU A 340 -16.68 -14.41 24.02
CA LEU A 340 -15.41 -15.05 24.33
C LEU A 340 -14.80 -14.53 25.64
N HIS A 341 -14.78 -13.20 25.83
CA HIS A 341 -14.31 -12.58 27.07
C HIS A 341 -15.18 -12.99 28.28
N GLU A 342 -16.51 -12.96 28.13
CA GLU A 342 -17.44 -13.35 29.19
C GLU A 342 -17.28 -14.83 29.57
N ALA A 343 -17.03 -15.71 28.59
CA ALA A 343 -16.74 -17.12 28.83
C ALA A 343 -15.39 -17.35 29.51
N ALA A 344 -14.35 -16.59 29.13
CA ALA A 344 -13.01 -16.71 29.69
C ALA A 344 -12.93 -16.19 31.13
N THR A 345 -13.59 -15.07 31.43
CA THR A 345 -13.50 -14.40 32.75
C THR A 345 -14.65 -14.75 33.70
N GLY A 346 -15.77 -15.25 33.19
CA GLY A 346 -17.01 -15.43 33.95
C GLY A 346 -17.70 -14.11 34.35
N GLY A 347 -17.16 -12.96 33.91
CA GLY A 347 -17.65 -11.62 34.23
C GLY A 347 -18.34 -10.94 33.05
N ALA A 348 -19.06 -9.86 33.31
CA ALA A 348 -19.67 -9.05 32.26
C ALA A 348 -18.60 -8.31 31.44
N SER A 349 -18.73 -8.29 30.11
CA SER A 349 -17.79 -7.60 29.23
C SER A 349 -18.26 -6.17 28.89
N PRO A 350 -17.34 -5.18 28.84
CA PRO A 350 -17.65 -3.82 28.42
C PRO A 350 -17.94 -3.68 26.92
N LEU A 351 -17.68 -4.73 26.12
CA LEU A 351 -17.84 -4.70 24.67
C LEU A 351 -19.31 -4.63 24.25
N ARG A 352 -19.56 -4.02 23.09
CA ARG A 352 -20.89 -3.89 22.49
C ARG A 352 -21.37 -5.21 21.89
N ARG A 353 -22.69 -5.36 21.77
CA ARG A 353 -23.37 -6.48 21.08
C ARG A 353 -24.13 -5.94 19.87
N ASP A 354 -24.25 -6.74 18.83
CA ASP A 354 -25.08 -6.46 17.67
C ASP A 354 -26.19 -7.51 17.52
N LEU A 355 -27.44 -7.08 17.74
CA LEU A 355 -28.59 -8.00 17.75
C LEU A 355 -28.81 -8.74 16.43
N LEU A 356 -28.39 -8.18 15.29
CA LEU A 356 -28.51 -8.86 14.00
C LEU A 356 -27.50 -10.01 13.92
N TRP A 357 -26.27 -9.76 14.35
CA TRP A 357 -25.20 -10.76 14.38
C TRP A 357 -25.45 -11.86 15.40
N GLU A 358 -25.90 -11.51 16.60
CA GLU A 358 -26.28 -12.51 17.62
C GLU A 358 -27.43 -13.41 17.14
N ARG A 359 -28.36 -12.88 16.33
CA ARG A 359 -29.42 -13.68 15.72
C ARG A 359 -28.89 -14.65 14.67
N MET A 360 -27.90 -14.22 13.86
CA MET A 360 -27.28 -15.08 12.84
C MET A 360 -26.44 -16.21 13.45
N LEU A 361 -25.80 -15.97 14.60
CA LEU A 361 -24.95 -16.95 15.29
C LEU A 361 -25.72 -18.07 16.02
N ASN A 362 -27.05 -18.12 15.91
CA ASN A 362 -27.92 -19.20 16.42
C ASN A 362 -27.65 -19.59 17.88
N THR A 363 -27.74 -18.65 18.83
CA THR A 363 -27.70 -18.88 20.30
C THR A 363 -26.46 -19.59 20.88
N THR A 364 -25.56 -20.13 20.07
CA THR A 364 -24.27 -20.68 20.50
C THR A 364 -23.21 -19.58 20.47
N PRO A 365 -22.19 -19.62 21.36
CA PRO A 365 -21.13 -18.59 21.42
C PRO A 365 -20.31 -18.47 20.12
N HIS A 366 -20.34 -19.54 19.31
CA HIS A 366 -19.75 -19.69 18.00
C HIS A 366 -20.78 -20.37 17.08
N GLY A 367 -20.90 -19.93 15.84
CA GLY A 367 -21.92 -20.47 14.94
C GLY A 367 -21.63 -20.22 13.46
N PRO A 368 -22.23 -21.02 12.55
CA PRO A 368 -22.15 -20.77 11.12
C PRO A 368 -22.98 -19.53 10.77
N LEU A 369 -22.35 -18.54 10.17
CA LEU A 369 -22.97 -17.29 9.72
C LEU A 369 -23.62 -17.39 8.35
N GLY A 370 -23.19 -18.34 7.53
CA GLY A 370 -23.73 -18.54 6.19
C GLY A 370 -23.08 -19.70 5.44
N ARG A 371 -23.81 -20.26 4.47
CA ARG A 371 -23.30 -21.34 3.61
C ARG A 371 -22.41 -20.76 2.52
N SER A 372 -21.18 -21.26 2.41
CA SER A 372 -20.26 -20.88 1.35
C SER A 372 -20.41 -21.82 0.13
N PRO A 373 -20.27 -21.32 -1.10
CA PRO A 373 -20.16 -22.17 -2.28
C PRO A 373 -18.77 -22.84 -2.29
N GLY A 374 -18.63 -23.96 -1.59
CA GLY A 374 -17.37 -24.69 -1.46
C GLY A 374 -16.52 -24.30 -0.25
N ALA A 375 -15.32 -24.88 -0.16
CA ALA A 375 -14.40 -24.71 0.97
C ALA A 375 -13.80 -23.31 0.97
N LEU A 376 -13.74 -22.67 2.14
CA LEU A 376 -13.19 -21.32 2.28
C LEU A 376 -11.66 -21.34 2.18
N ARG A 377 -11.09 -20.40 1.41
CA ARG A 377 -9.63 -20.26 1.21
C ARG A 377 -9.09 -18.96 1.77
N HIS A 378 -9.71 -17.82 1.43
CA HIS A 378 -9.30 -16.50 1.90
C HIS A 378 -10.49 -15.67 2.34
N LEU A 379 -10.27 -14.84 3.36
CA LEU A 379 -11.21 -13.85 3.87
C LEU A 379 -10.49 -12.51 4.02
N THR A 380 -11.02 -11.45 3.41
CA THR A 380 -10.39 -10.12 3.41
C THR A 380 -11.44 -9.01 3.58
N HIS A 381 -11.09 -7.97 4.33
CA HIS A 381 -11.88 -6.73 4.38
C HIS A 381 -11.76 -5.94 3.09
N VAL A 382 -12.86 -5.35 2.65
CA VAL A 382 -12.86 -4.44 1.50
C VAL A 382 -13.65 -3.17 1.81
N PRO A 383 -13.21 -2.00 1.29
CA PRO A 383 -13.94 -0.76 1.51
C PRO A 383 -15.37 -0.84 0.96
N GLY A 384 -16.35 -0.64 1.84
CA GLY A 384 -17.77 -0.60 1.50
C GLY A 384 -18.35 0.82 1.61
N LYS A 385 -19.61 0.98 1.20
CA LYS A 385 -20.30 2.29 1.23
C LYS A 385 -20.61 2.79 2.64
N ALA A 386 -20.79 1.87 3.60
CA ALA A 386 -21.28 2.16 4.95
C ALA A 386 -20.45 1.44 6.02
N GLY A 387 -19.16 1.23 5.75
CA GLY A 387 -18.23 0.44 6.57
C GLY A 387 -17.43 -0.53 5.71
N GLU A 388 -16.68 -1.42 6.36
CA GLU A 388 -15.96 -2.51 5.70
C GLU A 388 -16.94 -3.62 5.30
N ASP A 389 -16.87 -4.04 4.04
CA ASP A 389 -17.54 -5.21 3.50
C ASP A 389 -16.55 -6.40 3.47
N LEU A 390 -17.03 -7.61 3.20
CA LEU A 390 -16.22 -8.83 3.30
C LEU A 390 -16.09 -9.53 1.93
N LEU A 391 -14.86 -9.78 1.48
CA LEU A 391 -14.60 -10.59 0.31
C LEU A 391 -14.24 -12.02 0.72
N LEU A 392 -15.10 -12.96 0.34
CA LEU A 392 -14.97 -14.38 0.60
C LEU A 392 -14.44 -15.09 -0.65
N VAL A 393 -13.29 -15.75 -0.56
CA VAL A 393 -12.73 -16.56 -1.65
C VAL A 393 -12.85 -18.04 -1.29
N THR A 394 -13.70 -18.75 -2.01
CA THR A 394 -13.90 -20.19 -1.84
C THR A 394 -13.20 -20.98 -2.95
N SER A 395 -13.27 -22.30 -2.87
CA SER A 395 -12.82 -23.20 -3.94
C SER A 395 -13.63 -23.09 -5.23
N GLU A 396 -14.80 -22.45 -5.24
CA GLU A 396 -15.70 -22.40 -6.40
C GLU A 396 -16.07 -20.98 -6.84
N ALA A 397 -15.94 -20.00 -5.96
CA ALA A 397 -16.33 -18.62 -6.25
C ALA A 397 -15.63 -17.60 -5.35
N CYS A 398 -15.60 -16.36 -5.82
CA CYS A 398 -15.37 -15.19 -5.00
C CYS A 398 -16.70 -14.47 -4.78
N VAL A 399 -17.05 -14.20 -3.52
CA VAL A 399 -18.33 -13.61 -3.13
C VAL A 399 -18.04 -12.35 -2.31
N LEU A 400 -18.60 -11.21 -2.74
CA LEU A 400 -18.61 -10.01 -1.93
C LEU A 400 -19.85 -9.99 -1.06
N LEU A 401 -19.67 -9.89 0.25
CA LEU A 401 -20.72 -9.83 1.26
C LEU A 401 -20.78 -8.43 1.88
N ASP A 402 -22.00 -7.94 2.16
CA ASP A 402 -22.16 -6.74 2.99
C ASP A 402 -21.67 -7.00 4.42
N GLY A 403 -20.90 -6.07 4.98
CA GLY A 403 -20.30 -6.25 6.31
C GLY A 403 -21.29 -6.24 7.47
N GLN A 404 -22.55 -5.84 7.28
CA GLN A 404 -23.55 -5.79 8.35
C GLN A 404 -24.48 -7.00 8.32
N ASP A 405 -25.07 -7.30 7.18
CA ASP A 405 -26.09 -8.37 7.06
C ASP A 405 -25.58 -9.62 6.34
N LEU A 406 -24.32 -9.63 5.90
CA LEU A 406 -23.67 -10.72 5.18
C LEU A 406 -24.42 -11.13 3.89
N THR A 407 -25.22 -10.23 3.33
CA THR A 407 -25.92 -10.49 2.09
C THR A 407 -24.94 -10.44 0.90
N PRO A 408 -25.01 -11.41 -0.04
CA PRO A 408 -24.14 -11.41 -1.19
C PRO A 408 -24.51 -10.29 -2.15
N ARG A 409 -23.55 -9.41 -2.43
CA ARG A 409 -23.71 -8.30 -3.38
C ARG A 409 -23.41 -8.74 -4.80
N TRP A 410 -22.37 -9.54 -4.99
CA TRP A 410 -22.08 -10.21 -6.25
C TRP A 410 -21.29 -11.49 -6.01
N THR A 411 -21.36 -12.40 -6.99
CA THR A 411 -20.65 -13.68 -6.97
C THR A 411 -19.94 -13.87 -8.30
N PHE A 412 -18.62 -13.97 -8.26
CA PHE A 412 -17.78 -14.28 -9.40
C PHE A 412 -17.38 -15.76 -9.34
N ARG A 413 -17.89 -16.57 -10.27
CA ARG A 413 -17.63 -18.02 -10.27
C ARG A 413 -16.30 -18.31 -10.94
N THR A 414 -15.36 -18.82 -10.16
CA THR A 414 -14.05 -19.25 -10.64
C THR A 414 -13.52 -20.34 -9.72
N ALA A 415 -12.96 -21.40 -10.30
CA ALA A 415 -12.71 -22.65 -9.57
C ALA A 415 -11.35 -22.70 -8.85
N GLN A 416 -10.46 -21.70 -9.03
CA GLN A 416 -9.04 -21.89 -8.69
C GLN A 416 -8.32 -20.64 -8.17
N VAL A 417 -8.91 -19.91 -7.21
CA VAL A 417 -8.19 -18.82 -6.55
C VAL A 417 -7.44 -19.35 -5.34
N PHE A 418 -6.12 -19.32 -5.38
CA PHE A 418 -5.28 -19.86 -4.30
C PHE A 418 -4.52 -18.79 -3.52
N ARG A 419 -4.34 -17.59 -4.09
CA ARG A 419 -3.66 -16.48 -3.43
C ARG A 419 -4.66 -15.48 -2.86
N LYS A 420 -4.24 -14.77 -1.82
CA LYS A 420 -5.02 -13.72 -1.19
C LYS A 420 -5.26 -12.58 -2.21
N PRO A 421 -6.52 -12.15 -2.42
CA PRO A 421 -6.82 -11.05 -3.33
C PRO A 421 -6.15 -9.74 -2.91
N ILE A 422 -5.88 -8.89 -3.90
CA ILE A 422 -5.22 -7.60 -3.69
C ILE A 422 -6.18 -6.49 -4.08
N LEU A 423 -6.28 -5.46 -3.24
CA LEU A 423 -7.14 -4.32 -3.48
C LEU A 423 -6.36 -3.17 -4.12
N GLY A 424 -7.02 -2.40 -4.96
CA GLY A 424 -6.45 -1.18 -5.53
C GLY A 424 -7.49 -0.41 -6.32
N HIS A 425 -7.03 0.52 -7.14
CA HIS A 425 -7.87 1.37 -7.98
C HIS A 425 -7.45 1.20 -9.44
N TYR A 426 -8.34 0.67 -10.27
CA TYR A 426 -8.08 0.57 -11.72
C TYR A 426 -8.15 1.95 -12.38
N LYS A 427 -9.09 2.77 -11.90
CA LYS A 427 -9.27 4.19 -12.22
C LYS A 427 -9.45 4.96 -10.91
N PRO A 428 -9.29 6.30 -10.88
CA PRO A 428 -9.44 7.11 -9.66
C PRO A 428 -10.66 6.78 -8.81
N ASP A 429 -11.81 6.56 -9.47
CA ASP A 429 -13.10 6.31 -8.82
C ASP A 429 -13.59 4.86 -8.99
N THR A 430 -12.71 3.94 -9.40
CA THR A 430 -13.06 2.54 -9.68
C THR A 430 -12.20 1.62 -8.81
N PRO A 431 -12.66 1.32 -7.58
CA PRO A 431 -11.99 0.34 -6.75
C PRO A 431 -12.05 -1.03 -7.45
N ALA A 432 -10.93 -1.74 -7.41
CA ALA A 432 -10.74 -2.99 -8.09
C ALA A 432 -10.12 -4.02 -7.15
N VAL A 433 -10.43 -5.28 -7.41
CA VAL A 433 -9.82 -6.43 -6.75
C VAL A 433 -9.10 -7.28 -7.77
N VAL A 434 -7.86 -7.64 -7.45
CA VAL A 434 -7.04 -8.52 -8.28
C VAL A 434 -7.10 -9.92 -7.73
N ILE A 435 -7.35 -10.87 -8.63
CA ILE A 435 -7.51 -12.28 -8.33
C ILE A 435 -6.58 -13.07 -9.25
N GLU A 436 -5.76 -13.93 -8.65
CA GLU A 436 -4.94 -14.89 -9.40
C GLU A 436 -5.70 -16.22 -9.50
N ASN A 437 -6.18 -16.50 -10.70
CA ASN A 437 -6.92 -17.72 -11.00
C ASN A 437 -5.99 -18.79 -11.59
N GLY A 438 -6.07 -20.00 -11.08
CA GLY A 438 -5.20 -21.11 -11.47
C GLY A 438 -3.84 -21.08 -10.78
N THR A 439 -3.01 -22.06 -11.12
CA THR A 439 -1.65 -22.23 -10.60
C THR A 439 -0.70 -22.61 -11.73
N GLY A 440 0.60 -22.35 -11.54
CA GLY A 440 1.62 -22.78 -12.49
C GLY A 440 1.45 -22.14 -13.87
N THR A 441 1.42 -22.98 -14.90
CA THR A 441 1.31 -22.58 -16.30
C THR A 441 -0.07 -22.06 -16.71
N ASN A 442 -1.13 -22.48 -16.02
CA ASN A 442 -2.51 -22.06 -16.33
C ASN A 442 -2.95 -20.82 -15.55
N ARG A 443 -2.00 -20.13 -14.90
CA ARG A 443 -2.30 -18.98 -14.04
C ARG A 443 -2.69 -17.75 -14.88
N GLN A 444 -3.78 -17.13 -14.47
CA GLN A 444 -4.32 -15.92 -15.05
C GLN A 444 -4.52 -14.85 -13.97
N ILE A 445 -4.13 -13.62 -14.28
CA ILE A 445 -4.37 -12.45 -13.45
C ILE A 445 -5.67 -11.82 -13.92
N LEU A 446 -6.64 -11.68 -13.01
CA LEU A 446 -7.94 -11.07 -13.27
C LEU A 446 -8.08 -9.81 -12.43
N LEU A 447 -8.39 -8.69 -13.06
CA LEU A 447 -8.76 -7.45 -12.40
C LEU A 447 -10.27 -7.30 -12.45
N LEU A 448 -10.94 -7.33 -11.31
CA LEU A 448 -12.39 -7.20 -11.20
C LEU A 448 -12.78 -5.84 -10.63
N ASP A 449 -13.89 -5.29 -11.11
CA ASP A 449 -14.55 -4.15 -10.48
C ASP A 449 -15.11 -4.56 -9.12
N LEU A 450 -14.73 -3.85 -8.05
CA LEU A 450 -15.17 -4.21 -6.70
C LEU A 450 -16.68 -3.98 -6.51
N GLY A 451 -17.27 -3.03 -7.24
CA GLY A 451 -18.69 -2.69 -7.13
C GLY A 451 -19.62 -3.73 -7.77
N SER A 452 -19.25 -4.27 -8.93
CA SER A 452 -20.09 -5.16 -9.73
C SER A 452 -19.56 -6.58 -9.90
N GLY A 453 -18.29 -6.85 -9.58
CA GLY A 453 -17.62 -8.12 -9.85
C GLY A 453 -17.32 -8.37 -11.34
N ALA A 454 -17.41 -7.33 -12.19
CA ALA A 454 -17.16 -7.46 -13.63
C ALA A 454 -15.66 -7.48 -13.92
N ILE A 455 -15.23 -8.25 -14.93
CA ILE A 455 -13.82 -8.29 -15.34
C ILE A 455 -13.48 -6.98 -16.06
N LEU A 456 -12.55 -6.22 -15.49
CA LEU A 456 -11.99 -5.00 -16.07
C LEU A 456 -10.78 -5.30 -16.95
N TRP A 457 -9.98 -6.29 -16.57
CA TRP A 457 -8.78 -6.71 -17.29
C TRP A 457 -8.43 -8.17 -16.97
N ASN A 458 -7.83 -8.87 -17.91
CA ASN A 458 -7.29 -10.21 -17.70
C ASN A 458 -5.96 -10.38 -18.43
N GLN A 459 -5.09 -11.24 -17.91
CA GLN A 459 -3.85 -11.62 -18.57
C GLN A 459 -3.40 -13.01 -18.14
N ALA A 460 -3.03 -13.84 -19.11
CA ALA A 460 -2.30 -15.07 -18.82
C ALA A 460 -0.88 -14.71 -18.37
N LEU A 461 -0.53 -15.10 -17.16
CA LEU A 461 0.80 -14.93 -16.60
C LEU A 461 1.18 -16.22 -15.89
N PRO A 462 1.80 -17.18 -16.60
CA PRO A 462 2.44 -18.34 -15.99
C PRO A 462 3.33 -17.95 -14.80
N GLY A 463 3.25 -18.73 -13.73
CA GLY A 463 4.09 -18.57 -12.54
C GLY A 463 4.65 -19.91 -12.09
N LEU A 464 5.53 -19.87 -11.10
CA LEU A 464 6.06 -21.06 -10.45
C LEU A 464 5.27 -21.40 -9.20
N PRO A 465 5.23 -22.69 -8.80
CA PRO A 465 4.78 -23.06 -7.48
C PRO A 465 5.62 -22.32 -6.43
N GLY A 466 4.97 -21.63 -5.49
CA GLY A 466 5.67 -20.90 -4.43
C GLY A 466 6.10 -19.47 -4.77
N ASP A 467 5.70 -18.89 -5.91
CA ASP A 467 5.96 -17.46 -6.17
C ASP A 467 5.46 -16.59 -4.99
N PRO A 468 6.05 -15.41 -4.73
CA PRO A 468 5.56 -14.51 -3.67
C PRO A 468 4.16 -13.97 -3.95
N GLN A 469 3.53 -13.40 -2.92
CA GLN A 469 2.24 -12.71 -3.08
C GLN A 469 2.41 -11.47 -3.98
N SER A 470 1.44 -11.22 -4.86
CA SER A 470 1.38 -9.98 -5.64
C SER A 470 1.08 -8.76 -4.74
N ALA A 471 1.36 -7.55 -5.22
CA ALA A 471 1.18 -6.33 -4.44
C ALA A 471 0.50 -5.21 -5.24
N SER A 472 -0.06 -4.22 -4.54
CA SER A 472 -0.56 -2.98 -5.13
C SER A 472 0.03 -1.77 -4.43
N LEU A 473 0.20 -0.69 -5.19
CA LEU A 473 0.69 0.58 -4.67
C LEU A 473 -0.18 1.74 -5.19
N PRO A 474 -0.74 2.59 -4.30
CA PRO A 474 -1.46 3.77 -4.73
C PRO A 474 -0.52 4.78 -5.39
N THR A 475 -0.97 5.38 -6.47
CA THR A 475 -0.26 6.40 -7.22
C THR A 475 -0.86 7.78 -6.96
N ALA A 476 -0.11 8.84 -7.28
CA ALA A 476 -0.53 10.22 -7.00
C ALA A 476 -1.79 10.66 -7.78
N ASP A 477 -2.10 9.98 -8.88
CA ASP A 477 -3.30 10.17 -9.70
C ASP A 477 -4.49 9.33 -9.23
N HIS A 478 -4.47 8.84 -7.98
CA HIS A 478 -5.52 8.01 -7.37
C HIS A 478 -5.76 6.65 -8.04
N ARG A 479 -4.83 6.18 -8.88
CA ARG A 479 -4.84 4.81 -9.40
C ARG A 479 -3.98 3.89 -8.52
N SER A 480 -3.91 2.63 -8.87
CA SER A 480 -2.96 1.69 -8.29
C SER A 480 -2.09 1.06 -9.37
N ALA A 481 -0.80 1.01 -9.09
CA ALA A 481 0.12 0.12 -9.78
C ALA A 481 -0.01 -1.28 -9.17
N PHE A 482 -0.09 -2.32 -10.00
CA PHE A 482 -0.15 -3.70 -9.55
C PHE A 482 1.11 -4.45 -9.97
N PHE A 483 1.64 -5.26 -9.07
CA PHE A 483 2.90 -5.97 -9.22
C PHE A 483 2.66 -7.47 -9.15
N PHE A 484 3.19 -8.21 -10.12
CA PHE A 484 2.97 -9.65 -10.28
C PHE A 484 4.29 -10.37 -10.50
N TRP A 485 4.49 -11.50 -9.84
CA TRP A 485 5.57 -12.42 -10.16
C TRP A 485 5.16 -13.31 -11.32
N GLY A 486 6.09 -13.66 -12.20
CA GLY A 486 5.87 -14.60 -13.29
C GLY A 486 7.18 -15.10 -13.89
N LEU A 487 7.08 -16.01 -14.85
CA LEU A 487 8.25 -16.56 -15.56
C LEU A 487 8.91 -15.52 -16.48
N HIS A 488 10.25 -15.50 -16.54
CA HIS A 488 11.03 -14.55 -17.35
C HIS A 488 10.85 -14.76 -18.88
N GLU A 489 10.66 -16.00 -19.34
CA GLU A 489 10.40 -16.29 -20.75
C GLU A 489 9.17 -17.20 -20.93
N LEU A 490 8.09 -16.62 -21.45
CA LEU A 490 6.90 -17.36 -21.89
C LEU A 490 7.17 -18.26 -23.11
N SER A 491 8.30 -18.07 -23.79
CA SER A 491 8.67 -18.76 -25.04
C SER A 491 9.36 -20.11 -24.86
N GLU A 492 9.92 -20.43 -23.69
CA GLU A 492 10.57 -21.74 -23.46
C GLU A 492 9.57 -22.90 -23.34
N LEU A 493 8.27 -22.61 -23.22
CA LEU A 493 7.22 -23.63 -23.27
C LEU A 493 7.05 -24.27 -24.66
N SER A 494 7.68 -23.73 -25.72
CA SER A 494 7.62 -24.25 -27.09
C SER A 494 8.93 -24.91 -27.57
N GLY A 495 9.94 -25.07 -26.71
CA GLY A 495 11.24 -25.66 -27.07
C GLY A 495 11.44 -27.06 -26.51
N THR A 496 11.10 -28.10 -27.28
CA THR A 496 11.58 -29.46 -27.00
C THR A 496 13.11 -29.51 -27.04
N ASN A 497 13.70 -30.07 -25.98
CA ASN A 497 15.11 -30.41 -25.78
C ASN A 497 15.97 -29.31 -25.13
N GLN A 498 16.20 -29.40 -23.82
CA GLN A 498 17.52 -29.79 -23.30
C GLN A 498 17.54 -30.03 -21.78
N THR A 499 18.38 -30.98 -21.40
CA THR A 499 18.68 -31.45 -20.05
C THR A 499 19.51 -30.45 -19.26
N ARG A 500 18.88 -29.70 -18.34
CA ARG A 500 19.42 -29.19 -17.06
C ARG A 500 18.27 -28.51 -16.29
N PRO A 501 18.15 -28.65 -14.96
CA PRO A 501 17.32 -27.72 -14.18
C PRO A 501 18.07 -26.38 -14.18
N GLN A 502 17.80 -25.52 -15.16
CA GLN A 502 18.21 -24.12 -15.07
C GLN A 502 17.39 -23.47 -13.96
N ASP A 503 18.07 -22.78 -13.05
CA ASP A 503 17.46 -22.06 -11.93
C ASP A 503 16.32 -21.18 -12.47
N ALA A 504 15.09 -21.49 -12.06
CA ALA A 504 13.92 -20.86 -12.62
C ALA A 504 13.95 -19.35 -12.31
N GLN A 505 14.09 -18.54 -13.36
CA GLN A 505 14.21 -17.09 -13.21
C GLN A 505 12.84 -16.46 -12.98
N HIS A 506 12.69 -15.75 -11.85
CA HIS A 506 11.47 -15.02 -11.51
C HIS A 506 11.58 -13.60 -12.05
N SER A 507 10.57 -13.16 -12.79
CA SER A 507 10.44 -11.76 -13.21
C SER A 507 9.33 -11.06 -12.46
N LEU A 508 9.63 -9.86 -11.96
CA LEU A 508 8.66 -8.95 -11.40
C LEU A 508 8.06 -8.11 -12.52
N TYR A 509 6.77 -8.28 -12.75
CA TYR A 509 5.99 -7.52 -13.70
C TYR A 509 5.17 -6.43 -13.00
N MET A 510 4.93 -5.33 -13.69
CA MET A 510 4.09 -4.23 -13.24
C MET A 510 3.04 -3.91 -14.31
N PHE A 511 1.77 -3.90 -13.92
CA PHE A 511 0.69 -3.39 -14.75
C PHE A 511 0.69 -1.87 -14.73
N HIS A 512 0.79 -1.26 -15.91
CA HIS A 512 0.90 0.19 -16.02
C HIS A 512 -0.43 0.89 -15.66
N PRO A 513 -0.46 1.81 -14.68
CA PRO A 513 -1.72 2.41 -14.19
C PRO A 513 -2.44 3.26 -15.26
N THR A 514 -1.71 3.92 -16.16
CA THR A 514 -2.29 4.79 -17.21
C THR A 514 -2.39 4.17 -18.59
N LEU A 515 -1.70 3.05 -18.87
CA LEU A 515 -1.64 2.43 -20.20
C LEU A 515 -2.26 1.03 -20.10
N PRO A 516 -3.60 0.92 -20.22
CA PRO A 516 -4.27 -0.36 -20.14
C PRO A 516 -3.78 -1.23 -21.30
N GLY A 517 -3.15 -2.35 -20.96
CA GLY A 517 -2.59 -3.28 -21.94
C GLY A 517 -1.05 -3.32 -21.98
N VAL A 518 -0.36 -2.56 -21.13
CA VAL A 518 1.10 -2.64 -21.01
C VAL A 518 1.48 -3.32 -19.70
N LEU A 519 2.18 -4.44 -19.82
CA LEU A 519 2.87 -5.10 -18.72
C LEU A 519 4.37 -4.82 -18.84
N LEU A 520 4.96 -4.24 -17.80
CA LEU A 520 6.37 -3.88 -17.73
C LEU A 520 7.12 -4.89 -16.90
N GLU A 521 8.26 -5.36 -17.39
CA GLU A 521 9.19 -6.13 -16.57
C GLU A 521 10.12 -5.18 -15.80
N LEU A 522 10.20 -5.33 -14.47
CA LEU A 522 10.97 -4.45 -13.58
C LEU A 522 12.29 -5.05 -13.13
N ALA A 523 12.30 -6.34 -12.78
CA ALA A 523 13.47 -7.03 -12.26
C ALA A 523 13.39 -8.52 -12.58
N ASN A 524 14.55 -9.14 -12.79
CA ASN A 524 14.72 -10.58 -12.87
C ASN A 524 15.57 -11.03 -11.66
N ILE A 525 15.06 -12.00 -10.91
CA ILE A 525 15.62 -12.51 -9.66
C ILE A 525 15.69 -14.03 -9.74
N SER A 526 16.90 -14.57 -9.54
CA SER A 526 17.16 -16.01 -9.49
C SER A 526 17.19 -16.58 -8.08
N ALA A 527 17.06 -15.74 -7.05
CA ALA A 527 17.04 -16.16 -5.65
C ALA A 527 15.63 -16.57 -5.21
N ASN A 528 15.53 -17.47 -4.23
CA ASN A 528 14.26 -17.81 -3.60
C ASN A 528 13.75 -16.62 -2.77
N ILE A 529 12.59 -16.11 -3.15
CA ILE A 529 11.95 -14.96 -2.51
C ILE A 529 10.95 -15.48 -1.48
N VAL A 530 11.21 -15.20 -0.21
CA VAL A 530 10.35 -15.61 0.90
C VAL A 530 9.21 -14.62 1.09
N SER A 531 9.49 -13.32 1.03
CA SER A 531 8.46 -12.29 1.16
C SER A 531 8.75 -11.09 0.26
N PHE A 532 7.68 -10.40 -0.15
CA PHE A 532 7.73 -9.27 -1.07
C PHE A 532 6.71 -8.19 -0.70
N GLN A 533 7.13 -6.93 -0.76
CA GLN A 533 6.25 -5.77 -0.60
C GLN A 533 6.61 -4.65 -1.57
N ALA A 534 5.59 -3.97 -2.11
CA ALA A 534 5.73 -2.70 -2.82
C ALA A 534 5.33 -1.57 -1.87
N VAL A 535 6.25 -0.62 -1.61
CA VAL A 535 6.08 0.39 -0.57
C VAL A 535 6.38 1.79 -1.11
N LEU A 536 5.59 2.76 -0.67
CA LEU A 536 5.83 4.18 -0.89
C LEU A 536 6.67 4.70 0.27
N PHE A 537 7.99 4.56 0.14
CA PHE A 537 8.97 4.97 1.15
C PHE A 537 8.83 6.44 1.53
N GLU A 538 8.57 7.30 0.55
CA GLU A 538 8.27 8.71 0.77
C GLU A 538 6.94 9.04 0.10
N PRO A 539 5.95 9.57 0.84
CA PRO A 539 4.67 9.97 0.27
C PRO A 539 4.88 10.85 -0.97
N SER A 540 4.29 10.45 -2.09
CA SER A 540 4.34 11.12 -3.41
C SER A 540 5.68 11.17 -4.16
N ARG A 541 6.76 10.52 -3.68
CA ARG A 541 8.10 10.69 -4.27
C ARG A 541 8.90 9.42 -4.54
N HIS A 542 8.85 8.45 -3.65
CA HIS A 542 9.75 7.28 -3.71
C HIS A 542 8.97 5.99 -3.53
N ALA A 543 8.69 5.31 -4.64
CA ALA A 543 8.19 3.94 -4.65
C ALA A 543 9.35 2.97 -4.82
N ALA A 544 9.37 1.90 -4.03
CA ALA A 544 10.34 0.83 -4.16
C ALA A 544 9.74 -0.53 -3.75
N CYS A 545 10.32 -1.58 -4.28
CA CYS A 545 10.04 -2.96 -3.93
C CYS A 545 11.03 -3.42 -2.87
N VAL A 546 10.55 -4.08 -1.82
CA VAL A 546 11.37 -4.72 -0.79
C VAL A 546 11.24 -6.23 -0.94
N LEU A 547 12.37 -6.91 -0.93
CA LEU A 547 12.49 -8.35 -1.15
C LEU A 547 13.23 -8.97 0.03
N LEU A 548 12.61 -9.96 0.65
CA LEU A 548 13.25 -10.86 1.60
C LEU A 548 13.55 -12.18 0.88
N MET A 549 14.83 -12.50 0.73
CA MET A 549 15.31 -13.71 0.07
C MET A 549 16.01 -14.60 1.08
N GLY A 550 15.93 -15.91 0.90
CA GLY A 550 16.65 -16.84 1.74
C GLY A 550 16.62 -18.28 1.24
N PRO A 551 17.18 -19.23 2.01
CA PRO A 551 17.27 -20.63 1.64
C PRO A 551 15.88 -21.25 1.35
N ALA A 552 15.85 -22.28 0.50
CA ALA A 552 14.59 -22.93 0.09
C ALA A 552 13.90 -23.71 1.23
N GLY A 553 14.65 -24.13 2.25
CA GLY A 553 14.10 -24.83 3.42
C GLY A 553 13.79 -23.88 4.58
N PRO A 554 12.66 -24.05 5.28
CA PRO A 554 12.22 -23.17 6.37
C PRO A 554 13.15 -23.18 7.59
N ASP A 555 13.99 -24.21 7.74
CA ASP A 555 14.97 -24.35 8.84
C ASP A 555 16.40 -24.55 8.32
N THR A 556 16.64 -24.38 7.02
CA THR A 556 17.98 -24.56 6.45
C THR A 556 18.80 -23.29 6.60
N PRO A 557 19.93 -23.31 7.32
CA PRO A 557 20.82 -22.16 7.40
C PRO A 557 21.44 -21.86 6.04
N GLY A 558 21.52 -20.58 5.68
CA GLY A 558 22.17 -20.11 4.46
C GLY A 558 22.26 -18.60 4.42
N THR A 559 22.29 -18.02 3.21
CA THR A 559 22.31 -16.56 3.07
C THR A 559 20.90 -16.01 3.05
N VAL A 560 20.57 -15.17 4.03
CA VAL A 560 19.33 -14.38 4.06
C VAL A 560 19.65 -12.98 3.60
N SER A 561 18.87 -12.43 2.67
CA SER A 561 19.14 -11.13 2.08
C SER A 561 17.89 -10.26 2.06
N VAL A 562 18.03 -9.00 2.48
CA VAL A 562 16.99 -7.99 2.34
C VAL A 562 17.46 -6.96 1.32
N ALA A 563 16.65 -6.70 0.31
CA ALA A 563 16.99 -5.75 -0.74
C ALA A 563 15.83 -4.79 -1.04
N LYS A 564 16.17 -3.53 -1.31
CA LYS A 564 15.26 -2.50 -1.81
C LYS A 564 15.59 -2.18 -3.26
N HIS A 565 14.61 -2.26 -4.14
CA HIS A 565 14.71 -1.93 -5.56
C HIS A 565 13.78 -0.77 -5.90
N LYS A 566 14.33 0.41 -6.23
CA LYS A 566 13.53 1.57 -6.64
C LYS A 566 12.71 1.29 -7.89
N VAL A 567 11.43 1.61 -7.82
CA VAL A 567 10.54 1.67 -8.99
C VAL A 567 10.78 3.03 -9.67
N PRO A 568 11.21 3.07 -10.94
CA PRO A 568 11.46 4.33 -11.62
C PRO A 568 10.21 5.24 -11.60
N GLY A 569 10.31 6.40 -10.95
CA GLY A 569 9.18 7.34 -10.81
C GLY A 569 8.63 7.86 -12.14
N ARG A 570 9.43 7.81 -13.22
CA ARG A 570 8.95 8.08 -14.58
C ARG A 570 7.92 7.03 -15.04
N LEU A 571 8.02 5.77 -14.64
CA LEU A 571 7.01 4.75 -14.97
C LEU A 571 5.68 4.97 -14.23
N LEU A 572 5.71 5.73 -13.14
CA LEU A 572 4.51 6.11 -12.38
C LEU A 572 3.89 7.45 -12.86
N VAL A 573 4.61 8.26 -13.65
CA VAL A 573 4.23 9.65 -14.01
C VAL A 573 4.27 9.94 -15.53
N LEU A 574 5.13 9.31 -16.30
CA LEU A 574 5.41 9.61 -17.72
C LEU A 574 5.79 8.32 -18.48
N GLY A 575 4.80 7.77 -19.20
CA GLY A 575 4.88 6.52 -19.97
C GLY A 575 5.92 6.53 -21.10
N ARG A 576 7.17 6.19 -20.77
CA ARG A 576 8.09 5.61 -21.76
C ARG A 576 8.32 4.13 -21.42
N PRO A 577 7.97 3.21 -22.32
CA PRO A 577 8.14 1.79 -22.07
C PRO A 577 9.63 1.42 -22.04
N LEU A 578 10.04 0.71 -20.99
CA LEU A 578 11.17 -0.21 -21.04
C LEU A 578 10.56 -1.58 -21.33
N ARG A 579 11.00 -2.21 -22.43
CA ARG A 579 10.64 -3.56 -22.90
C ARG A 579 9.19 -3.97 -22.59
N SER A 580 8.25 -3.57 -23.45
CA SER A 580 6.87 -4.05 -23.39
C SER A 580 6.80 -5.50 -23.86
N VAL A 581 6.17 -6.37 -23.08
CA VAL A 581 5.69 -7.67 -23.60
C VAL A 581 4.36 -7.41 -24.30
N PRO A 582 4.21 -7.67 -25.62
CA PRO A 582 2.93 -7.50 -26.30
C PRO A 582 1.91 -8.47 -25.71
N LEU A 583 0.72 -7.98 -25.34
CA LEU A 583 -0.37 -8.87 -24.97
C LEU A 583 -0.91 -9.53 -26.23
N THR A 584 -1.04 -10.86 -26.23
CA THR A 584 -1.79 -11.59 -27.24
C THR A 584 -3.27 -11.25 -27.10
N GLN A 585 -3.78 -10.41 -28.01
CA GLN A 585 -5.21 -10.17 -28.15
C GLN A 585 -5.86 -11.42 -28.77
N ASP A 586 -6.37 -12.31 -27.93
CA ASP A 586 -7.46 -13.19 -28.35
C ASP A 586 -8.76 -12.63 -27.80
N SER A 587 -9.50 -11.93 -28.65
CA SER A 587 -10.92 -11.66 -28.47
C SER A 587 -11.63 -11.94 -29.78
N PRO A 588 -12.74 -12.69 -29.79
CA PRO A 588 -13.49 -12.93 -31.01
C PRO A 588 -14.16 -11.62 -31.42
N SER A 589 -13.77 -11.12 -32.58
CA SER A 589 -14.42 -9.99 -33.24
C SER A 589 -15.91 -10.26 -33.40
N CYS A 590 -16.75 -9.46 -32.73
CA CYS A 590 -18.16 -9.33 -33.08
C CYS A 590 -18.26 -8.71 -34.48
N LEU A 591 -18.35 -9.55 -35.51
CA LEU A 591 -18.87 -9.17 -36.82
C LEU A 591 -20.38 -9.42 -36.83
N ALA A 592 -21.15 -8.39 -36.52
CA ALA A 592 -22.56 -8.31 -36.86
C ALA A 592 -22.68 -7.70 -38.27
N MET A 593 -23.08 -8.49 -39.26
CA MET A 593 -23.65 -8.02 -40.52
C MET A 593 -25.12 -8.47 -40.59
N PRO A 594 -26.07 -7.60 -40.95
CA PRO A 594 -27.47 -7.97 -41.07
C PRO A 594 -27.77 -8.47 -42.49
N GLN A 595 -28.33 -9.67 -42.64
CA GLN A 595 -29.09 -10.02 -43.84
C GLN A 595 -30.55 -10.28 -43.46
N ALA A 596 -31.39 -9.34 -43.87
CA ALA A 596 -32.82 -9.55 -43.96
C ALA A 596 -33.16 -10.18 -45.33
N ARG A 597 -33.90 -11.30 -45.33
CA ARG A 597 -35.10 -11.49 -46.18
C ARG A 597 -35.81 -12.83 -45.91
N ARG A 598 -37.04 -12.68 -45.40
CA ARG A 598 -38.32 -13.37 -45.69
C ARG A 598 -38.33 -14.77 -46.34
N GLY A 599 -39.16 -15.64 -45.75
CA GLY A 599 -39.86 -16.77 -46.40
C GLY A 599 -39.94 -17.99 -45.47
N ALA A 600 -40.92 -18.08 -44.57
CA ALA A 600 -42.24 -18.70 -44.78
C ALA A 600 -42.26 -20.24 -44.62
N VAL A 601 -42.96 -20.67 -43.56
CA VAL A 601 -43.78 -21.91 -43.41
C VAL A 601 -43.06 -23.26 -43.26
N GLY A 602 -43.40 -24.00 -42.19
CA GLY A 602 -43.26 -25.46 -42.17
C GLY A 602 -43.13 -26.12 -40.80
N LEU A 603 -44.26 -26.61 -40.27
CA LEU A 603 -44.46 -27.41 -39.07
C LEU A 603 -43.52 -28.63 -38.86
N SER A 604 -43.46 -29.05 -37.59
CA SER A 604 -43.40 -30.42 -37.05
C SER A 604 -42.04 -31.01 -36.58
N VAL A 605 -41.96 -31.10 -35.25
CA VAL A 605 -41.35 -32.16 -34.40
C VAL A 605 -42.21 -33.45 -34.55
N PRO A 606 -41.80 -34.71 -34.25
CA PRO A 606 -40.62 -35.20 -33.49
C PRO A 606 -39.82 -36.37 -34.10
N ARG A 607 -38.58 -36.56 -33.62
CA ARG A 607 -38.19 -37.71 -32.77
C ARG A 607 -36.90 -37.43 -32.03
#